data_AF-A0A973S917-F1
#
_entry.id   AF-A0A973S917-F1
#
_cell.length_a   1.000
_cell.length_b   1.000
_cell.length_c   1.000
_cell.angle_alpha   90.00
_cell.angle_beta   90.00
_cell.angle_gamma   90.00
#
_symmetry.space_group_name_H-M   'P 1'
#
loop_
_entity.id
_entity.type
_entity.pdbx_description
1 polymer ?
#
loop_
_entity_poly.entity_id
_entity_poly.type
_entity_poly.pdbx_seq_one_letter_code
_entity_poly.pdbx_strand_id
1 'polypeptide(L)'
;MHIRFLSIAVSALALAACATGPDYAPKAIPPSAAAPFVMAQSSPLVSDAQPESNWWRLYDDPVLDGLVRDALASNTDIRVAIARLAKARGSLREERGAREPQIGASGSGQYGRLPGPSIPGEKRTDVQVDVGLNVAYEVDLF
;
A
#
# COMPACT_ATOMS: atom_id res chain seq x y z
N MET A 1 26.12 39.59 -9.94
CA MET A 1 25.32 39.43 -8.71
C MET A 1 23.86 39.04 -9.00
N HIS A 2 23.22 39.62 -10.03
CA HIS A 2 21.81 39.36 -10.38
C HIS A 2 21.47 37.92 -10.81
N ILE A 3 22.38 37.22 -11.50
CA ILE A 3 22.15 35.83 -11.93
C ILE A 3 22.01 34.86 -10.74
N ARG A 4 22.81 35.01 -9.68
CA ARG A 4 22.74 34.17 -8.47
C ARG A 4 21.42 34.36 -7.71
N PHE A 5 20.95 35.60 -7.63
CA PHE A 5 19.65 35.90 -7.00
C PHE A 5 18.47 35.37 -7.83
N LEU A 6 18.57 35.43 -9.16
CA LEU A 6 17.56 34.85 -10.05
C LEU A 6 17.48 33.32 -9.89
N SER A 7 18.64 32.64 -9.79
CA SER A 7 18.69 31.19 -9.56
C SER A 7 18.06 30.78 -8.22
N ILE A 8 18.32 31.55 -7.15
CA ILE A 8 17.74 31.29 -5.82
C ILE A 8 16.22 31.50 -5.84
N ALA A 9 15.75 32.56 -6.50
CA ALA A 9 14.32 32.85 -6.62
C ALA A 9 13.56 31.78 -7.43
N VAL A 10 14.16 31.29 -8.53
CA VAL A 10 13.58 30.20 -9.34
C VAL A 10 13.54 28.89 -8.55
N SER A 11 14.60 28.55 -7.79
CA SER A 11 14.57 27.40 -6.89
C SER A 11 13.47 27.55 -5.82
N ALA A 12 13.35 28.70 -5.17
CA ALA A 12 12.33 28.94 -4.16
C ALA A 12 10.90 28.84 -4.73
N LEU A 13 10.67 29.27 -5.97
CA LEU A 13 9.38 29.14 -6.66
C LEU A 13 9.07 27.69 -7.03
N ALA A 14 10.09 26.90 -7.39
CA ALA A 14 9.95 25.47 -7.66
C ALA A 14 9.63 24.66 -6.38
N LEU A 15 10.11 25.11 -5.21
CA LEU A 15 9.80 24.53 -3.89
C LEU A 15 8.39 24.90 -3.37
N ALA A 16 7.73 25.91 -3.95
CA ALA A 16 6.44 26.43 -3.49
C ALA A 16 5.23 25.80 -4.23
N ALA A 17 5.45 24.94 -5.22
CA ALA A 17 4.39 24.31 -6.02
C ALA A 17 3.84 23.01 -5.38
N CYS A 18 3.92 22.91 -4.06
CA CYS A 18 4.01 21.65 -3.33
C CYS A 18 2.76 21.32 -2.54
N ALA A 19 2.41 20.02 -2.52
CA ALA A 19 1.11 19.43 -2.17
C ALA A 19 -0.04 19.80 -3.15
N THR A 20 -0.09 19.13 -4.30
CA THR A 20 -1.07 19.46 -5.37
C THR A 20 -2.42 18.76 -5.22
N GLY A 21 -2.61 17.97 -4.16
CA GLY A 21 -3.87 17.27 -3.87
C GLY A 21 -4.70 18.02 -2.83
N PRO A 22 -6.03 18.12 -2.97
CA PRO A 22 -6.87 18.64 -1.92
C PRO A 22 -6.79 17.74 -0.68
N ASP A 23 -6.82 18.34 0.51
CA ASP A 23 -6.93 17.60 1.76
C ASP A 23 -8.18 16.73 1.73
N TYR A 24 -8.00 15.44 2.00
CA TYR A 24 -9.14 14.53 2.08
C TYR A 24 -10.06 14.95 3.25
N ALA A 25 -11.28 15.36 2.91
CA ALA A 25 -12.35 15.57 3.86
C ALA A 25 -13.45 14.51 3.64
N PRO A 26 -13.87 13.77 4.68
CA PRO A 26 -15.03 12.90 4.59
C PRO A 26 -16.26 13.71 4.12
N LYS A 27 -17.07 13.12 3.24
CA LYS A 27 -18.33 13.74 2.87
C LYS A 27 -19.24 13.80 4.09
N ALA A 28 -19.84 14.97 4.33
CA ALA A 28 -20.85 15.12 5.37
C ALA A 28 -21.99 14.13 5.13
N ILE A 29 -22.28 13.31 6.14
CA ILE A 29 -23.42 12.41 6.11
C ILE A 29 -24.68 13.27 6.27
N PRO A 30 -25.69 13.14 5.39
CA PRO A 30 -26.90 13.95 5.49
C PRO A 30 -27.66 13.60 6.78
N PRO A 31 -28.32 14.58 7.45
CA PRO A 31 -29.08 14.31 8.67
C PRO A 31 -30.17 13.23 8.49
N SER A 32 -30.70 13.08 7.27
CA SER A 32 -31.65 12.03 6.91
C SER A 32 -31.10 10.61 7.07
N ALA A 33 -29.79 10.40 7.01
CA ALA A 33 -29.18 9.09 7.25
C ALA A 33 -29.26 8.65 8.72
N ALA A 34 -29.46 9.60 9.64
CA ALA A 34 -29.70 9.33 11.06
C ALA A 34 -31.20 9.30 11.41
N ALA A 35 -32.09 9.50 10.43
CA ALA A 35 -33.51 9.42 10.67
C ALA A 35 -33.92 7.96 10.97
N PRO A 36 -34.93 7.75 11.83
CA PRO A 36 -35.48 6.42 12.07
C PRO A 36 -35.90 5.76 10.76
N PHE A 37 -35.73 4.44 10.66
CA PHE A 37 -36.22 3.68 9.53
C PHE A 37 -37.74 3.91 9.38
N VAL A 38 -38.21 4.09 8.15
CA VAL A 38 -39.61 4.49 7.88
C VAL A 38 -40.61 3.52 8.53
N MET A 39 -40.31 2.22 8.54
CA MET A 39 -41.17 1.20 9.15
C MET A 39 -41.01 1.06 10.68
N ALA A 40 -40.00 1.71 11.26
CA ALA A 40 -39.77 1.72 12.70
C ALA A 40 -40.56 2.80 13.43
N GLN A 41 -41.06 3.81 12.70
CA GLN A 41 -41.81 4.92 13.30
C GLN A 41 -43.05 4.39 14.03
N SER A 42 -43.04 4.56 15.36
CA SER A 42 -44.15 4.18 16.26
C SER A 42 -44.42 2.67 16.35
N SER A 43 -43.49 1.82 15.91
CA SER A 43 -43.62 0.37 16.04
C SER A 43 -43.17 -0.09 17.44
N PRO A 44 -44.05 -0.73 18.25
CA PRO A 44 -43.64 -1.31 19.53
C PRO A 44 -42.72 -2.53 19.36
N LEU A 45 -42.50 -2.99 18.13
CA LEU A 45 -41.67 -4.15 17.80
C LEU A 45 -40.22 -3.77 17.43
N VAL A 46 -39.90 -2.49 17.34
CA VAL A 46 -38.56 -2.00 16.97
C VAL A 46 -37.92 -1.29 18.15
N SER A 47 -36.67 -1.64 18.46
CA SER A 47 -35.87 -1.02 19.50
C SER A 47 -34.76 -0.18 18.85
N ASP A 48 -34.51 1.01 19.39
CA ASP A 48 -33.37 1.85 19.03
C ASP A 48 -32.07 1.41 19.73
N ALA A 49 -32.12 0.36 20.55
CA ALA A 49 -30.92 -0.20 21.16
C ALA A 49 -29.97 -0.76 20.09
N GLN A 50 -28.67 -0.55 20.29
CA GLN A 50 -27.63 -1.14 19.46
C GLN A 50 -27.82 -2.67 19.45
N PRO A 51 -27.91 -3.32 18.27
CA PRO A 51 -28.05 -4.76 18.21
C PRO A 51 -26.79 -5.44 18.75
N GLU A 52 -26.99 -6.55 19.45
CA GLU A 52 -25.90 -7.44 19.87
C GLU A 52 -25.08 -7.90 18.66
N SER A 53 -23.77 -8.01 18.84
CA SER A 53 -22.86 -8.48 17.76
C SER A 53 -23.27 -9.85 17.22
N ASN A 54 -23.80 -10.72 18.08
CA ASN A 54 -24.32 -12.04 17.75
C ASN A 54 -25.86 -12.05 17.75
N TRP A 55 -26.47 -11.08 17.06
CA TRP A 55 -27.93 -10.86 17.03
C TRP A 55 -28.75 -12.12 16.74
N TRP A 56 -28.21 -13.10 16.01
CA TRP A 56 -28.90 -14.37 15.72
C TRP A 56 -29.19 -15.21 16.97
N ARG A 57 -28.49 -14.98 18.09
CA ARG A 57 -28.76 -15.66 19.37
C ARG A 57 -30.11 -15.29 19.98
N LEU A 58 -30.71 -14.19 19.54
CA LEU A 58 -32.05 -13.79 19.98
C LEU A 58 -33.14 -14.80 19.58
N TYR A 59 -32.84 -15.73 18.65
CA TYR A 59 -33.74 -16.82 18.29
C TYR A 59 -33.72 -18.01 19.25
N ASP A 60 -32.75 -18.07 20.18
CA ASP A 60 -32.59 -19.18 21.14
C ASP A 60 -32.53 -20.57 20.48
N ASP A 61 -31.87 -20.66 19.32
CA ASP A 61 -31.74 -21.89 18.53
C ASP A 61 -30.27 -22.38 18.52
N PRO A 62 -29.95 -23.49 19.22
CA PRO A 62 -28.59 -24.03 19.27
C PRO A 62 -28.10 -24.60 17.93
N VAL A 63 -29.01 -24.98 17.03
CA VAL A 63 -28.64 -25.43 15.67
C VAL A 63 -28.18 -24.24 14.84
N LEU A 64 -28.92 -23.13 14.90
CA LEU A 64 -28.54 -21.89 14.22
C LEU A 64 -27.17 -21.38 14.70
N ASP A 65 -26.94 -21.40 16.01
CA ASP A 65 -25.65 -21.02 16.60
C ASP A 65 -24.50 -21.88 16.07
N GLY A 66 -24.71 -23.20 15.95
CA GLY A 66 -23.76 -24.11 15.34
C GLY A 66 -23.46 -23.77 13.89
N LEU A 67 -24.50 -23.54 13.08
CA LEU A 67 -24.35 -23.20 11.66
C LEU A 67 -23.60 -21.88 11.45
N VAL A 68 -23.89 -20.84 12.24
CA VAL A 68 -23.18 -19.56 12.14
C VAL A 68 -21.71 -19.71 12.53
N ARG A 69 -21.43 -20.44 13.62
CA ARG A 69 -20.04 -20.71 14.04
C ARG A 69 -19.27 -21.45 12.96
N ASP A 70 -19.85 -22.51 12.41
CA ASP A 70 -19.19 -23.34 11.41
C ASP A 70 -18.99 -22.53 10.11
N ALA A 71 -19.98 -21.73 9.70
CA ALA A 71 -19.86 -20.81 8.58
C ALA A 71 -18.71 -19.81 8.79
N LEU A 72 -18.64 -19.12 9.94
CA LEU A 72 -17.56 -18.16 10.21
C LEU A 72 -16.17 -18.83 10.23
N ALA A 73 -16.09 -20.08 10.68
CA ALA A 73 -14.83 -20.83 10.72
C ALA A 73 -14.37 -21.35 9.34
N SER A 74 -15.30 -21.75 8.46
CA SER A 74 -14.97 -22.41 7.20
C SER A 74 -15.32 -21.64 5.92
N ASN A 75 -15.91 -20.44 6.02
CA ASN A 75 -16.36 -19.68 4.85
C ASN A 75 -15.17 -19.19 3.99
N THR A 76 -15.13 -19.67 2.74
CA THR A 76 -14.07 -19.33 1.78
C THR A 76 -14.07 -17.86 1.37
N ASP A 77 -15.22 -17.23 1.26
CA ASP A 77 -15.33 -15.83 0.85
C ASP A 77 -14.73 -14.91 1.91
N ILE A 78 -14.91 -15.21 3.20
CA ILE A 78 -14.23 -14.50 4.29
C ILE A 78 -12.71 -14.66 4.17
N ARG A 79 -12.22 -15.87 3.88
CA ARG A 79 -10.78 -16.09 3.66
C ARG A 79 -10.25 -15.29 2.46
N VAL A 80 -11.02 -15.21 1.38
CA VAL A 80 -10.68 -14.37 0.22
C VAL A 80 -10.66 -12.89 0.60
N ALA A 81 -11.63 -12.41 1.38
CA ALA A 81 -11.67 -11.02 1.84
C ALA A 81 -10.44 -10.67 2.71
N ILE A 82 -10.04 -11.57 3.62
CA ILE A 82 -8.83 -11.43 4.42
C ILE A 82 -7.58 -11.38 3.53
N ALA A 83 -7.48 -12.25 2.52
CA ALA A 83 -6.38 -12.24 1.57
C ALA A 83 -6.32 -10.94 0.75
N ARG A 84 -7.47 -10.39 0.34
CA ARG A 84 -7.55 -9.08 -0.33
C ARG A 84 -7.06 -7.96 0.57
N LEU A 85 -7.45 -7.96 1.85
CA LEU A 85 -6.94 -6.99 2.83
C LEU A 85 -5.43 -7.12 3.03
N ALA A 86 -4.90 -8.34 3.12
CA ALA A 86 -3.47 -8.60 3.24
C ALA A 86 -2.70 -8.08 2.02
N LYS A 87 -3.23 -8.30 0.80
CA LYS A 87 -2.68 -7.74 -0.44
C LYS A 87 -2.65 -6.22 -0.42
N ALA A 88 -3.77 -5.57 -0.08
CA ALA A 88 -3.85 -4.11 -0.01
C ALA A 88 -2.83 -3.53 1.00
N ARG A 89 -2.68 -4.17 2.17
CA ARG A 89 -1.66 -3.79 3.16
C ARG A 89 -0.23 -4.06 2.67
N GLY A 90 -0.02 -5.11 1.87
CA GLY A 90 1.25 -5.39 1.20
C GLY A 90 1.66 -4.25 0.28
N SER A 91 0.77 -3.88 -0.65
CA SER A 91 1.00 -2.75 -1.56
C SER A 91 1.24 -1.44 -0.80
N LEU A 92 0.49 -1.16 0.27
CA LEU A 92 0.75 0.03 1.10
C LEU A 92 2.14 0.00 1.75
N ARG A 93 2.65 -1.17 2.15
CA ARG A 93 4.01 -1.28 2.70
C ARG A 93 5.08 -1.10 1.63
N GLU A 94 4.86 -1.59 0.41
CA GLU A 94 5.78 -1.37 -0.72
C GLU A 94 5.89 0.12 -1.05
N GLU A 95 4.75 0.82 -1.17
CA GLU A 95 4.73 2.27 -1.43
C GLU A 95 5.36 3.08 -0.30
N ARG A 96 5.14 2.70 0.97
CA ARG A 96 5.81 3.34 2.10
C ARG A 96 7.31 3.05 2.10
N GLY A 97 7.69 1.81 1.81
CA GLY A 97 9.09 1.40 1.70
C GLY A 97 9.82 2.15 0.58
N ALA A 98 9.15 2.46 -0.53
CA ALA A 98 9.73 3.24 -1.62
C ALA A 98 10.11 4.67 -1.22
N ARG A 99 9.52 5.21 -0.14
CA ARG A 99 9.87 6.51 0.45
C ARG A 99 11.02 6.43 1.46
N GLU A 100 11.58 5.25 1.68
CA GLU A 100 12.73 5.04 2.56
C GLU A 100 14.00 4.79 1.74
N PRO A 101 15.21 4.99 2.32
CA PRO A 101 16.45 4.63 1.65
C PRO A 101 16.49 3.15 1.23
N GLN A 102 16.67 2.91 -0.05
CA GLN A 102 16.84 1.59 -0.63
C GLN A 102 18.30 1.16 -0.55
N ILE A 103 18.55 0.02 0.09
CA ILE A 103 19.88 -0.57 0.20
C ILE A 103 19.90 -1.84 -0.66
N GLY A 104 20.80 -1.88 -1.63
CA GLY A 104 21.02 -3.00 -2.51
C GLY A 104 22.40 -3.62 -2.33
N ALA A 105 22.49 -4.91 -2.65
CA ALA A 105 23.73 -5.63 -2.81
C ALA A 105 23.70 -6.31 -4.18
N SER A 106 24.81 -6.23 -4.92
CA SER A 106 24.94 -6.84 -6.24
C SER A 106 26.27 -7.58 -6.36
N GLY A 107 26.26 -8.62 -7.19
CA GLY A 107 27.42 -9.40 -7.54
C GLY A 107 27.28 -9.91 -8.96
N SER A 108 28.32 -9.76 -9.78
CA SER A 108 28.32 -10.23 -11.16
C SER A 108 29.69 -10.80 -11.54
N GLY A 109 29.68 -11.73 -12.48
CA GLY A 109 30.89 -12.31 -13.07
C GLY A 109 30.70 -12.44 -14.57
N GLN A 110 31.63 -11.91 -15.34
CA GLN A 110 31.61 -11.94 -16.79
C GLN A 110 32.90 -12.58 -17.29
N TYR A 111 32.77 -13.52 -18.23
CA TYR A 111 33.88 -14.10 -18.96
C TYR A 111 33.70 -13.79 -20.44
N GLY A 112 34.71 -13.18 -21.04
CA GLY A 112 34.65 -12.74 -22.43
C GLY A 112 35.92 -13.10 -23.17
N ARG A 113 35.80 -13.27 -24.49
CA ARG A 113 36.96 -13.27 -25.39
C ARG A 113 36.87 -12.03 -26.27
N LEU A 114 37.88 -11.17 -26.22
CA LEU A 114 37.94 -9.97 -27.07
C LEU A 114 37.97 -10.38 -28.54
N PRO A 115 37.16 -9.77 -29.45
CA PRO A 115 37.20 -10.03 -30.90
C PRO A 115 38.45 -9.41 -31.58
N GLY A 116 38.88 -9.94 -32.74
CA GLY A 116 40.12 -9.50 -33.45
C GLY A 116 41.00 -10.65 -33.99
N PRO A 117 42.12 -10.36 -34.69
CA PRO A 117 43.11 -11.36 -35.14
C PRO A 117 43.91 -11.93 -33.96
N SER A 118 44.36 -13.19 -34.06
CA SER A 118 45.09 -13.87 -32.99
C SER A 118 46.61 -13.75 -33.16
N ILE A 119 47.28 -13.08 -32.22
CA ILE A 119 48.75 -13.02 -32.14
C ILE A 119 49.23 -14.13 -31.19
N PRO A 120 50.24 -14.94 -31.56
CA PRO A 120 50.81 -15.95 -30.66
C PRO A 120 51.29 -15.31 -29.35
N GLY A 121 50.80 -15.82 -28.21
CA GLY A 121 51.18 -15.36 -26.87
C GLY A 121 50.23 -14.34 -26.21
N GLU A 122 49.25 -13.82 -26.94
CA GLU A 122 48.31 -12.82 -26.41
C GLU A 122 47.13 -13.47 -25.65
N LYS A 123 46.94 -13.09 -24.38
CA LYS A 123 45.75 -13.49 -23.60
C LYS A 123 44.55 -12.65 -24.06
N ARG A 124 43.62 -13.31 -24.77
CA ARG A 124 42.37 -12.68 -25.25
C ARG A 124 41.13 -13.01 -24.43
N THR A 125 41.29 -13.79 -23.37
CA THR A 125 40.22 -14.13 -22.43
C THR A 125 40.30 -13.25 -21.22
N ASP A 126 39.20 -12.59 -20.90
CA ASP A 126 39.06 -11.72 -19.75
C ASP A 126 38.01 -12.28 -18.79
N VAL A 127 38.26 -12.09 -17.49
CA VAL A 127 37.36 -12.45 -16.40
C VAL A 127 37.19 -11.21 -15.54
N GLN A 128 35.97 -10.69 -15.52
CA GLN A 128 35.60 -9.57 -14.68
C GLN A 128 34.65 -10.05 -13.58
N VAL A 129 34.92 -9.68 -12.34
CA VAL A 129 34.07 -9.97 -11.18
C VAL A 129 33.85 -8.67 -10.42
N ASP A 130 32.58 -8.34 -10.22
CA ASP A 130 32.16 -7.13 -9.53
C ASP A 130 31.26 -7.50 -8.35
N VAL A 131 31.49 -6.89 -7.19
CA VAL A 131 30.64 -7.01 -6.00
C VAL A 131 30.48 -5.60 -5.43
N GLY A 132 29.25 -5.21 -5.11
CA GLY A 132 28.96 -3.86 -4.67
C GLY A 132 27.77 -3.78 -3.73
N LEU A 133 27.79 -2.75 -2.89
CA LEU A 133 26.63 -2.28 -2.13
C LEU A 133 26.23 -0.91 -2.69
N ASN A 134 24.93 -0.68 -2.83
CA ASN A 134 24.40 0.59 -3.30
C ASN A 134 23.32 1.10 -2.36
N VAL A 135 23.26 2.41 -2.19
CA VAL A 135 22.18 3.08 -1.46
C VAL A 135 21.56 4.11 -2.39
N ALA A 136 20.24 4.06 -2.55
CA ALA A 136 19.47 5.00 -3.34
C ALA A 136 18.34 5.57 -2.48
N TYR A 137 18.14 6.88 -2.51
CA TYR A 137 17.09 7.54 -1.74
C TYR A 137 16.53 8.71 -2.53
N GLU A 138 15.21 8.72 -2.71
CA GLU A 138 14.49 9.86 -3.26
C GLU A 138 13.95 10.68 -2.09
N VAL A 139 14.43 11.92 -1.96
CA VAL A 139 13.97 12.81 -0.88
C VAL A 139 12.61 13.36 -1.29
N ASP A 140 11.59 12.98 -0.53
CA ASP A 140 10.26 13.58 -0.62
C ASP A 140 10.34 15.02 -0.05
N LEU A 141 10.66 15.98 -0.93
CA LEU A 141 10.82 17.37 -0.53
C LEU A 141 9.45 18.04 -0.25
N PHE A 142 8.31 17.41 -0.63
CA PHE A 142 7.02 18.07 -0.85
C PHE A 142 5.77 17.18 -0.67
#